data_AF-A0A644TRG8-F1
#
_entry.id   AF-A0A644TRG8-F1
#
_cell.length_a   1.000
_cell.length_b   1.000
_cell.length_c   1.000
_cell.angle_alpha   90.00
_cell.angle_beta   90.00
_cell.angle_gamma   90.00
#
_symmetry.space_group_name_H-M   'P 1'
#
loop_
_entity.id
_entity.type
_entity.pdbx_description
1 polymer ?
#
loop_
_entity_poly.entity_id
_entity_poly.type
_entity_poly.pdbx_seq_one_letter_code
_entity_poly.pdbx_strand_id
1 'polypeptide(L)'
;MKTPIISQALPLDWPSVKMIETALHSSPSKTICLEINDCLYRLSIEGKWFKFSRLTKKRTIKRATIFETIAEIYNKAIHGQNWRIAEHLI
;
A
#
# COMPACT_ATOMS: atom_id res chain seq x y z
N MET A 1 -20.75 19.32 -23.07
CA MET A 1 -21.00 18.95 -21.66
C MET A 1 -19.72 18.34 -21.10
N LYS A 2 -19.10 18.97 -20.10
CA LYS A 2 -17.82 18.53 -19.50
C LYS A 2 -18.11 17.40 -18.52
N THR A 3 -17.71 16.18 -18.84
CA THR A 3 -17.70 15.06 -17.90
C THR A 3 -16.80 15.45 -16.72
N PRO A 4 -17.23 15.31 -15.45
CA PRO A 4 -16.30 15.41 -14.34
C PRO A 4 -15.43 14.16 -14.42
N ILE A 5 -14.25 14.31 -15.01
CA ILE A 5 -13.19 13.33 -14.92
C ILE A 5 -12.81 13.36 -13.45
N ILE A 6 -13.40 12.46 -12.67
CA ILE A 6 -12.89 12.11 -11.36
C ILE A 6 -11.47 11.65 -11.67
N SER A 7 -10.49 12.51 -11.44
CA SER A 7 -9.08 12.22 -11.58
C SER A 7 -8.67 11.23 -10.48
N GLN A 8 -9.22 10.02 -10.54
CA GLN A 8 -8.56 8.84 -9.99
C GLN A 8 -7.30 8.69 -10.83
N ALA A 9 -6.20 9.26 -10.35
CA ALA A 9 -4.90 9.14 -10.98
C ALA A 9 -4.69 7.65 -11.28
N LEU A 10 -4.75 7.29 -12.56
CA LEU A 10 -4.45 5.94 -13.01
C LEU A 10 -3.10 5.58 -12.39
N PRO A 11 -2.98 4.41 -11.74
CA PRO A 11 -1.73 4.08 -11.09
C PRO A 11 -0.64 4.06 -12.14
N LEU A 12 0.46 4.76 -11.83
CA LEU A 12 1.58 4.94 -12.73
C LEU A 12 2.18 3.60 -13.18
N ASP A 13 1.96 2.54 -12.39
CA ASP A 13 2.26 1.16 -12.74
C ASP A 13 1.14 0.20 -12.26
N TRP A 14 0.23 -0.15 -13.17
CA TRP A 14 -0.88 -1.06 -12.88
C TRP A 14 -0.44 -2.47 -12.43
N PRO A 15 0.61 -3.09 -13.02
CA PRO A 15 1.09 -4.41 -12.57
C PRO A 15 1.53 -4.43 -11.10
N SER A 16 2.30 -3.42 -10.66
CA SER A 16 2.75 -3.31 -9.27
C SER A 16 1.58 -3.14 -8.30
N VAL A 17 0.61 -2.29 -8.65
CA VAL A 17 -0.60 -2.11 -7.84
C VAL A 17 -1.38 -3.40 -7.70
N LYS A 18 -1.55 -4.13 -8.82
CA LYS A 18 -2.23 -5.42 -8.83
C LYS A 18 -1.46 -6.47 -8.02
N MET A 19 -0.13 -6.43 -8.01
CA MET A 19 0.70 -7.34 -7.21
C MET A 19 0.49 -7.10 -5.71
N ILE A 20 0.50 -5.84 -5.27
CA ILE A 20 0.24 -5.44 -3.88
C ILE A 20 -1.18 -5.83 -3.47
N GLU A 21 -2.16 -5.55 -4.32
CA GLU A 21 -3.56 -5.93 -4.11
C GLU A 21 -3.71 -7.45 -3.99
N THR A 22 -3.12 -8.21 -4.91
CA THR A 22 -3.17 -9.67 -4.89
C THR A 22 -2.56 -10.23 -3.60
N ALA A 23 -1.39 -9.75 -3.20
CA ALA A 23 -0.75 -10.16 -1.95
C ALA A 23 -1.61 -9.83 -0.72
N LEU A 24 -2.20 -8.63 -0.69
CA LEU A 24 -3.08 -8.17 0.38
C LEU A 24 -4.36 -9.01 0.50
N HIS A 25 -4.95 -9.37 -0.64
CA HIS A 25 -6.15 -10.22 -0.69
C HIS A 25 -5.84 -11.68 -0.41
N SER A 26 -4.64 -12.17 -0.80
CA SER A 26 -4.18 -13.53 -0.52
C SER A 26 -3.81 -13.74 0.95
N SER A 27 -3.47 -12.67 1.69
CA SER A 27 -3.19 -12.76 3.11
C SER A 27 -4.46 -13.10 3.91
N PRO A 28 -4.42 -14.10 4.82
CA PRO A 28 -5.57 -14.45 5.67
C PRO A 28 -5.98 -13.28 6.58
N SER A 29 -5.00 -12.55 7.12
CA SER A 29 -5.23 -11.37 7.99
C SER A 29 -5.47 -10.06 7.22
N LYS A 30 -5.63 -10.12 5.88
CA LYS A 30 -5.75 -8.95 5.00
C LYS A 30 -4.73 -7.86 5.30
N THR A 31 -3.50 -8.29 5.61
CA THR A 31 -2.40 -7.43 6.04
C THR A 31 -1.10 -7.94 5.43
N ILE A 32 -0.33 -7.07 4.79
CA ILE A 32 1.00 -7.38 4.27
C ILE A 32 2.02 -6.38 4.79
N CYS A 33 3.29 -6.77 4.74
CA CYS A 33 4.41 -5.86 5.00
C CYS A 33 5.09 -5.50 3.67
N LEU A 34 5.40 -4.22 3.53
CA LEU A 34 6.12 -3.65 2.40
C LEU A 34 7.40 -3.04 2.94
N GLU A 35 8.53 -3.35 2.31
CA GLU A 35 9.77 -2.63 2.55
C GLU A 35 9.94 -1.59 1.44
N ILE A 36 10.13 -0.32 1.81
CA ILE A 36 10.30 0.80 0.89
C ILE A 36 11.51 1.60 1.36
N ASN A 37 12.57 1.66 0.56
CA ASN A 37 13.85 2.29 0.91
C ASN A 37 14.35 1.93 2.32
N ASP A 38 14.47 0.63 2.61
CA ASP A 38 14.93 0.11 3.92
C ASP A 38 13.98 0.40 5.11
N CYS A 39 12.84 1.03 4.85
CA CYS A 39 11.80 1.25 5.86
C CYS A 39 10.69 0.21 5.72
N LEU A 40 10.28 -0.37 6.84
CA LEU A 40 9.14 -1.28 6.89
C LEU A 40 7.83 -0.51 7.01
N TYR A 41 6.86 -0.94 6.22
CA TYR A 41 5.48 -0.46 6.21
C TYR A 41 4.54 -1.65 6.31
N ARG A 42 3.41 -1.45 6.98
CA ARG A 42 2.31 -2.41 7.07
C ARG A 42 1.13 -1.85 6.30
N LEU A 43 0.63 -2.62 5.35
CA LEU A 43 -0.60 -2.32 4.63
C LEU A 43 -1.67 -3.30 5.09
N SER A 44 -2.80 -2.78 5.57
CA SER A 44 -3.93 -3.59 6.02
C SER A 44 -5.26 -3.04 5.52
N ILE A 45 -6.23 -3.91 5.25
CA ILE A 45 -7.60 -3.52 4.90
C ILE A 45 -8.42 -3.32 6.18
N GLU A 46 -8.98 -2.13 6.37
CA GLU A 46 -9.96 -1.82 7.42
C GLU A 46 -11.30 -1.43 6.79
N GLY A 47 -12.16 -2.43 6.56
CA GLY A 47 -13.44 -2.24 5.88
C GLY A 47 -13.28 -1.84 4.41
N LYS A 48 -13.63 -0.59 4.07
CA LYS A 48 -13.46 -0.02 2.73
C LYS A 48 -12.15 0.75 2.56
N TRP A 49 -11.39 0.91 3.64
CA TRP A 49 -10.20 1.75 3.66
C TRP A 49 -8.92 0.93 3.73
N PHE A 50 -7.85 1.49 3.18
CA PHE A 50 -6.51 0.90 3.24
C PHE A 50 -5.66 1.67 4.24
N LYS A 51 -5.24 0.99 5.30
CA LYS A 51 -4.36 1.57 6.30
C LYS A 51 -2.92 1.24 5.98
N PHE A 52 -2.14 2.28 5.76
CA PHE A 52 -0.73 2.21 5.46
C PHE A 52 0.07 2.78 6.63
N SER A 53 0.81 1.93 7.32
CA SER A 53 1.48 2.25 8.57
C SER A 53 2.98 2.05 8.47
N ARG A 54 3.78 3.11 8.63
CA ARG A 54 5.23 2.98 8.79
C ARG A 54 5.56 2.34 10.13
N LEU A 55 6.38 1.31 10.11
CA LEU A 55 6.86 0.61 11.29
C LEU A 55 8.22 1.15 11.74
N THR A 56 8.50 1.04 13.04
CA THR A 56 9.86 1.23 13.59
C THR A 56 10.68 -0.05 13.45
N LYS A 57 11.99 0.00 13.76
CA LYS A 57 12.84 -1.20 13.86
C LYS A 57 12.30 -2.24 14.86
N LYS A 58 11.60 -1.79 15.91
CA LYS A 58 10.90 -2.66 16.89
C LYS A 58 9.51 -3.11 16.41
N ARG A 59 9.17 -2.89 15.14
CA ARG A 59 7.89 -3.23 14.49
C ARG A 59 6.66 -2.57 15.13
N THR A 60 6.85 -1.48 15.87
CA THR A 60 5.75 -0.66 16.38
C THR A 60 5.29 0.34 15.31
N ILE A 61 4.01 0.69 15.28
CA ILE A 61 3.50 1.70 14.34
C ILE A 61 4.08 3.07 14.71
N LYS A 62 4.90 3.64 13.82
CA LYS A 62 5.46 4.99 13.96
C LYS A 62 4.49 6.05 13.46
N ARG A 63 3.85 5.79 12.32
CA ARG A 63 2.88 6.68 11.68
C ARG A 63 1.93 5.84 10.84
N ALA A 64 0.64 6.16 10.89
CA ALA A 64 -0.36 5.55 10.04
C ALA A 64 -1.03 6.60 9.15
N THR A 65 -1.43 6.20 7.97
CA THR A 65 -2.19 7.03 7.03
C THR A 65 -3.22 6.13 6.36
N ILE A 66 -4.44 6.66 6.22
CA ILE A 66 -5.57 5.96 5.63
C ILE A 66 -5.72 6.45 4.19
N PHE A 67 -5.95 5.52 3.28
CA PHE A 67 -6.13 5.76 1.86
C PHE A 67 -7.43 5.10 1.37
N GLU A 68 -8.01 5.68 0.32
CA GLU A 68 -9.22 5.14 -0.29
C GLU A 68 -8.89 3.97 -1.22
N THR A 69 -7.71 4.00 -1.85
CA THR A 69 -7.30 3.00 -2.84
C THR A 69 -5.82 2.62 -2.72
N ILE A 70 -5.50 1.40 -3.17
CA ILE A 70 -4.11 0.93 -3.28
C ILE A 70 -3.34 1.76 -4.33
N ALA A 71 -4.01 2.21 -5.38
CA ALA A 71 -3.41 3.08 -6.39
C ALA A 71 -2.89 4.39 -5.78
N GLU A 72 -3.62 5.00 -4.85
CA GLU A 72 -3.13 6.18 -4.14
C GLU A 72 -1.90 5.87 -3.27
N ILE A 73 -1.90 4.75 -2.56
CA ILE A 73 -0.74 4.32 -1.77
C ILE A 73 0.46 4.16 -2.68
N TYR A 74 0.28 3.48 -3.81
CA TYR A 74 1.35 3.26 -4.76
C TYR A 74 1.88 4.57 -5.31
N ASN A 75 1.03 5.43 -5.85
CA ASN A 75 1.42 6.69 -6.45
C ASN A 75 2.09 7.64 -5.44
N LYS A 76 1.63 7.68 -4.18
CA LYS A 76 2.15 8.63 -3.17
C LYS A 76 3.36 8.11 -2.38
N ALA A 77 3.45 6.80 -2.14
CA ALA A 77 4.42 6.24 -1.20
C ALA A 77 5.38 5.21 -1.80
N ILE A 78 5.05 4.60 -2.94
CA ILE A 78 5.81 3.47 -3.51
C ILE A 78 6.47 3.85 -4.83
N HIS A 79 5.76 4.61 -5.67
CA HIS A 79 6.21 4.97 -7.00
C HIS A 79 7.55 5.74 -6.96
N GLY A 80 8.48 5.31 -7.81
CA GLY A 80 9.84 5.88 -7.87
C GLY A 80 10.74 5.53 -6.67
N GLN A 81 10.29 4.69 -5.74
CA GLN A 81 11.09 4.21 -4.60
C GLN A 81 11.51 2.76 -4.83
N ASN A 82 12.60 2.31 -4.20
CA ASN A 82 12.95 0.89 -4.18
C ASN A 82 12.03 0.18 -3.18
N TRP A 83 11.20 -0.76 -3.65
CA TRP A 83 10.23 -1.43 -2.81
C TRP A 83 10.14 -2.93 -3.07
N ARG A 84 9.73 -3.69 -2.04
CA ARG A 84 9.43 -5.12 -2.14
C ARG A 84 8.38 -5.53 -1.12
N ILE A 85 7.67 -6.62 -1.40
CA ILE A 85 6.80 -7.27 -0.41
C ILE A 85 7.72 -8.05 0.53
N ALA A 86 7.64 -7.75 1.83
CA ALA A 86 8.38 -8.50 2.83
C ALA A 86 7.64 -9.83 3.07
N GLU A 87 8.08 -10.89 2.39
CA GLU A 87 7.41 -12.21 2.34
C GLU A 87 7.44 -13.00 3.66
N HIS A 88 8.03 -12.47 4.73
CA HIS A 88 8.32 -13.28 5.90
C HIS A 88 8.09 -12.49 7.18
N LEU A 89 6.88 -12.56 7.74
CA LEU A 89 6.59 -12.38 9.17
C LEU A 89 5.29 -13.10 9.56
N ILE A 90 5.28 -14.41 9.36
CA ILE A 90 4.52 -15.35 10.19
C ILE A 90 5.52 -16.44 10.61
#